data_AF-A0A2S5GG05-F1
#
_entry.id   AF-A0A2S5GG05-F1
#
_cell.length_a   1.000
_cell.length_b   1.000
_cell.length_c   1.000
_cell.angle_alpha   90.00
_cell.angle_beta   90.00
_cell.angle_gamma   90.00
#
_symmetry.space_group_name_H-M   'P 1'
#
loop_
_entity.id
_entity.type
_entity.pdbx_description
1 polymer ?
#
loop_
_entity_poly.entity_id
_entity_poly.type
_entity_poly.pdbx_seq_one_letter_code
_entity_poly.pdbx_strand_id
1 'polypeptide(L)' 'MRFQPAMIAVNIIFAALTGFWTVQNIIRGETAMAALLGFICVINVFIAIRRYQIAKLHDERQQSLK' A
#
# COMPACT_ATOMS: atom_id res chain seq x y z
N MET A 1 0.88 4.57 20.58
CA MET A 1 1.14 3.69 19.41
C MET A 1 1.26 4.52 18.12
N ARG A 2 2.32 5.34 17.95
CA ARG A 2 2.47 6.30 16.82
C ARG A 2 3.11 5.73 15.54
N PHE A 3 3.50 4.45 15.53
CA PHE A 3 4.19 3.81 14.40
C PHE A 3 3.25 3.26 13.30
N GLN A 4 1.96 3.08 13.59
CA GLN A 4 0.99 2.57 12.60
C GLN A 4 0.71 3.53 11.44
N PRO A 5 0.49 4.85 11.66
CA PRO A 5 0.25 5.77 10.55
C PRO A 5 1.50 5.97 9.67
N ALA A 6 2.69 6.02 10.28
CA ALA A 6 3.95 6.18 9.55
C ALA A 6 4.24 4.98 8.61
N MET A 7 3.99 3.75 9.07
CA MET A 7 4.12 2.55 8.22
C MET A 7 3.12 2.53 7.06
N ILE A 8 1.89 3.04 7.24
CA ILE A 8 0.90 3.13 6.16
C ILE A 8 1.35 4.15 5.11
N ALA A 9 1.82 5.33 5.54
CA ALA A 9 2.33 6.36 4.64
C ALA A 9 3.52 5.86 3.81
N VAL A 10 4.49 5.18 4.45
CA VAL A 10 5.63 4.57 3.75
C VAL A 10 5.17 3.54 2.73
N ASN A 11 4.20 2.70 3.07
CA ASN A 11 3.69 1.67 2.15
C ASN A 11 3.00 2.27 0.91
N ILE A 12 2.27 3.38 1.08
CA ILE A 12 1.63 4.11 -0.03
C ILE A 12 2.69 4.73 -0.95
N ILE A 13 3.72 5.36 -0.38
CA ILE A 13 4.85 5.92 -1.15
C ILE A 13 5.57 4.81 -1.93
N PHE A 14 5.79 3.67 -1.29
CA PHE A 14 6.44 2.52 -1.92
C PHE A 14 5.60 1.94 -3.06
N ALA A 15 4.27 1.82 -2.89
CA ALA A 15 3.37 1.39 -3.93
C ALA A 15 3.35 2.35 -5.14
N ALA A 16 3.35 3.66 -4.89
CA ALA A 16 3.40 4.67 -5.95
C ALA A 16 4.70 4.62 -6.76
N LEU A 17 5.85 4.52 -6.07
CA LEU A 17 7.16 4.37 -6.71
C LEU A 17 7.25 3.06 -7.51
N THR A 18 6.77 1.96 -6.93
CA THR A 18 6.76 0.65 -7.59
C THR A 18 5.85 0.67 -8.82
N GLY A 19 4.67 1.27 -8.72
CA GLY A 19 3.75 1.43 -9.85
C GLY A 19 4.35 2.25 -10.99
N PHE A 20 4.99 3.38 -10.67
CA PHE A 20 5.69 4.20 -11.67
C PHE A 20 6.77 3.40 -12.40
N TRP A 21 7.56 2.64 -11.64
CA TRP A 21 8.62 1.78 -12.21
C TRP A 21 8.05 0.62 -13.03
N THR A 22 6.90 0.10 -12.63
CA THR A 22 6.16 -0.93 -13.39
C THR A 22 5.79 -0.40 -14.77
N VAL A 23 5.19 0.80 -14.84
CA VAL A 23 4.78 1.43 -16.10
C VAL A 23 5.98 1.71 -16.99
N GLN A 24 7.10 2.17 -16.43
CA GLN A 24 8.35 2.34 -17.19
C GLN A 24 8.86 1.02 -17.79
N ASN A 25 8.79 -0.08 -17.06
CA ASN A 25 9.23 -1.39 -17.55
C ASN A 25 8.29 -1.95 -18.64
N ILE A 26 6.98 -1.69 -18.56
CA ILE A 26 6.03 -2.01 -19.64
C ILE A 26 6.43 -1.28 -20.92
N ILE A 27 6.74 0.02 -20.83
CA ILE A 27 7.14 0.84 -21.98
C ILE A 27 8.49 0.38 -22.56
N ARG A 28 9.41 -0.11 -21.72
CA ARG A 28 10.69 -0.70 -22.14
C ARG A 28 10.57 -2.10 -22.75
N GLY A 29 9.39 -2.72 -22.75
CA GLY A 29 9.16 -4.05 -23.29
C GLY A 29 9.52 -5.20 -22.34
N GLU A 30 9.92 -4.91 -21.10
CA GLU A 30 10.21 -5.90 -20.06
C GLU A 30 8.92 -6.31 -19.32
N THR A 31 8.02 -6.96 -20.06
CA THR A 31 6.68 -7.34 -19.59
C THR A 31 6.70 -8.31 -18.41
N ALA A 32 7.72 -9.18 -18.31
CA ALA A 32 7.89 -10.10 -17.19
C ALA A 32 8.20 -9.38 -15.87
N MET A 33 9.08 -8.38 -15.90
CA MET A 33 9.41 -7.56 -14.72
C MET A 33 8.24 -6.67 -14.33
N ALA A 34 7.55 -6.09 -15.31
CA ALA A 34 6.34 -5.32 -15.06
C ALA A 34 5.22 -6.16 -14.39
N ALA A 35 5.00 -7.40 -14.84
CA ALA A 35 3.99 -8.26 -14.23
C ALA A 35 4.32 -8.56 -12.75
N LEU A 36 5.58 -8.83 -12.44
CA LEU A 36 6.06 -9.05 -11.07
C LEU A 36 5.90 -7.81 -10.18
N LEU A 37 6.34 -6.65 -10.66
CA LEU A 37 6.23 -5.37 -9.94
C LEU A 37 4.77 -4.97 -9.73
N GLY A 38 3.91 -5.20 -10.73
CA GLY A 38 2.47 -4.99 -10.63
C GLY A 38 1.82 -5.87 -9.56
N PHE A 39 2.19 -7.16 -9.52
CA PHE A 39 1.67 -8.10 -8.52
C PHE A 39 2.08 -7.71 -7.08
N ILE A 40 3.34 -7.31 -6.89
CA ILE A 40 3.85 -6.80 -5.60
C ILE A 40 3.10 -5.53 -5.19
N CYS A 41 2.84 -4.62 -6.14
CA CYS A 41 2.11 -3.38 -5.88
C CYS A 41 0.67 -3.66 -5.41
N VAL A 42 -0.05 -4.57 -6.09
CA VAL A 42 -1.41 -4.97 -5.71
C VAL A 42 -1.45 -5.59 -4.31
N ILE A 43 -0.49 -6.48 -3.97
CA ILE A 43 -0.39 -7.07 -2.63
C ILE A 43 -0.14 -5.98 -1.58
N ASN A 44 0.77 -5.04 -1.85
CA ASN A 44 1.07 -3.94 -0.92
C ASN A 44 -0.16 -3.06 -0.67
N VAL A 45 -0.90 -2.72 -1.72
CA VAL A 45 -2.16 -1.96 -1.61
C VAL A 45 -3.19 -2.75 -0.80
N PHE A 46 -3.33 -4.06 -1.05
CA PHE A 46 -4.25 -4.91 -0.31
C PHE A 46 -3.93 -4.94 1.20
N ILE A 47 -2.66 -5.09 1.56
CA ILE A 47 -2.21 -5.05 2.95
C ILE A 47 -2.46 -3.66 3.57
N ALA A 48 -2.23 -2.57 2.81
CA ALA A 48 -2.50 -1.21 3.25
C ALA A 48 -3.98 -1.00 3.58
N ILE A 49 -4.89 -1.45 2.71
CA ILE A 49 -6.35 -1.32 2.89
C ILE A 49 -6.79 -2.10 4.14
N ARG A 50 -6.31 -3.34 4.31
CA ARG A 50 -6.65 -4.16 5.48
C ARG A 50 -6.14 -3.53 6.78
N ARG A 51 -4.92 -2.98 6.78
CA ARG A 51 -4.39 -2.22 7.93
C ARG A 51 -5.19 -0.95 8.20
N TYR A 52 -5.63 -0.24 7.16
CA TYR A 52 -6.46 0.96 7.30
C TYR A 52 -7.82 0.64 7.91
N GLN A 53 -8.47 -0.46 7.51
CA GLN A 53 -9.72 -0.92 8.12
C GLN A 53 -9.56 -1.26 9.61
N ILE A 54 -8.45 -1.90 10.00
CA ILE A 54 -8.15 -2.21 11.41
C ILE A 54 -7.94 -0.91 12.21
N ALA A 55 -7.21 0.06 11.64
CA ALA A 55 -7.00 1.36 12.28
C ALA A 55 -8.33 2.13 12.47
N LYS A 56 -9.20 2.12 11.44
CA LYS A 56 -10.52 2.76 11.50
C LYS A 56 -11.43 2.14 12.57
N LEU A 57 -11.45 0.81 12.68
CA LEU A 57 -12.18 0.08 13.74
C LEU A 57 -11.67 0.43 15.15
N HIS A 58 -10.37 0.69 15.30
CA HIS A 58 -9.79 1.13 16.58
C HIS A 58 -10.19 2.56 16.94
N ASP A 59 -10.23 3.48 15.98
CA ASP A 59 -10.68 4.86 16.17
C ASP A 59 -12.17 4.92 16.53
N GLU A 60 -13.03 4.18 15.80
CA GLU A 60 -14.48 4.12 16.08
C GLU A 60 -14.76 3.56 17.49
N ARG A 61 -13.99 2.57 17.94
CA ARG A 61 -14.12 2.01 19.29
C ARG A 61 -13.65 2.99 20.37
N GLN A 62 -12.64 3.82 20.12
CA GLN A 62 -12.23 4.87 21.06
C GLN A 62 -13.23 6.04 21.14
N GLN A 63 -13.93 6.34 20.05
CA GLN A 63 -14.94 7.39 20.02
C GLN A 63 -16.24 7.01 20.72
N SER A 64 -16.62 5.72 20.71
CA SER A 64 -17.81 5.20 21.41
C SER A 64 -17.66 5.10 22.94
N LEU A 65 -16.45 5.25 23.48
CA LEU A 65 -16.13 5.17 24.91
C LEU A 65 -15.97 6.55 25.57
N LYS A 66 -16.22 7.64 24.83
CA LYS A 66 -16.32 9.02 25.32
C LYS A 66 -17.78 9.46 25.35
#